data_AF-A0A0L6W9G1-F1
#
_entry.id   AF-A0A0L6W9G1-F1
#
_cell.length_a   1.000
_cell.length_b   1.000
_cell.length_c   1.000
_cell.angle_alpha   90.00
_cell.angle_beta   90.00
_cell.angle_gamma   90.00
#
_symmetry.space_group_name_H-M   'P 1'
#
loop_
_entity.id
_entity.type
_entity.pdbx_description
1 polymer ?
#
loop_
_entity_poly.entity_id
_entity_poly.type
_entity_poly.pdbx_seq_one_letter_code
_entity_poly.pdbx_strand_id
1 'polypeptide(L)'
;MEIKTMDIQKTHRVTALLDSRATGLFLNSEFVKHHGLTMQLLPKPIPVLNINGKPHKADTISSVVDLILCYQNHALPSPVWASRI
;
A
#
# COMPACT_ATOMS: atom_id res chain seq x y z
N MET A 1 10.58 -7.10 6.38
CA MET A 1 10.52 -6.38 5.10
C MET A 1 10.68 -4.91 5.37
N GLU A 2 11.26 -4.16 4.45
CA GLU A 2 11.42 -2.72 4.58
C GLU A 2 10.77 -2.02 3.39
N ILE A 3 10.17 -0.87 3.65
CA ILE A 3 9.74 0.07 2.61
C ILE A 3 10.54 1.35 2.77
N LYS A 4 10.90 1.97 1.66
CA LYS A 4 11.60 3.24 1.63
C LYS A 4 10.77 4.24 0.83
N THR A 5 10.52 5.41 1.38
CA THR A 5 9.78 6.45 0.65
C THR A 5 10.65 7.01 -0.47
N MET A 6 10.04 7.31 -1.62
CA MET A 6 10.81 7.80 -2.77
C MET A 6 11.19 9.28 -2.65
N ASP A 7 10.38 10.07 -1.96
CA ASP A 7 10.52 11.52 -1.80
C ASP A 7 11.65 11.91 -0.84
N ILE A 8 11.60 11.39 0.39
CA ILE A 8 12.53 11.73 1.47
C ILE A 8 13.49 10.58 1.82
N GLN A 9 13.44 9.47 1.08
CA GLN A 9 14.31 8.31 1.27
C GLN A 9 14.23 7.69 2.68
N LYS A 10 13.10 7.87 3.38
CA LYS A 10 12.91 7.37 4.75
C LYS A 10 12.53 5.90 4.73
N THR A 11 13.23 5.09 5.53
CA THR A 11 12.99 3.65 5.63
C THR A 11 12.10 3.31 6.82
N HIS A 12 11.12 2.43 6.60
CA HIS A 12 10.23 1.87 7.61
C HIS A 12 10.28 0.35 7.57
N ARG A 13 10.49 -0.28 8.72
CA ARG A 13 10.30 -1.73 8.87
C ARG A 13 8.81 -2.02 8.94
N VAL A 14 8.36 -2.97 8.12
CA VAL A 14 6.97 -3.38 8.06
C VAL A 14 6.85 -4.90 8.19
N THR A 15 5.76 -5.32 8.82
CA THR A 15 5.26 -6.70 8.72
C THR A 15 4.36 -6.76 7.50
N ALA A 16 4.69 -7.63 6.55
CA ALA A 16 3.96 -7.77 5.30
C ALA A 16 3.58 -9.23 5.08
N LEU A 17 2.39 -9.44 4.52
CA LEU A 17 1.93 -10.75 4.07
C LEU A 17 2.35 -10.93 2.60
N LEU A 18 3.48 -11.61 2.39
CA LEU A 18 4.09 -11.78 1.06
C LEU A 18 3.28 -12.70 0.12
N ASP A 19 2.46 -13.61 0.68
CA ASP A 19 1.63 -14.57 -0.09
C ASP A 19 0.15 -14.44 0.27
N SER A 20 -0.36 -13.21 0.30
CA SER A 20 -1.77 -12.94 0.63
C SER A 20 -2.76 -13.31 -0.48
N ARG A 21 -2.26 -13.79 -1.63
CA ARG A 21 -3.02 -13.96 -2.89
C ARG A 21 -3.75 -12.69 -3.36
N ALA A 22 -3.42 -11.53 -2.79
CA ALA A 22 -3.98 -10.26 -3.21
C ALA A 22 -3.40 -9.87 -4.58
N THR A 23 -4.25 -9.37 -5.47
CA THR A 23 -3.80 -8.82 -6.75
C THR A 23 -3.22 -7.43 -6.51
N GLY A 24 -1.90 -7.35 -6.35
CA GLY A 24 -1.16 -6.10 -6.14
C GLY A 24 -0.65 -5.90 -4.71
N LEU A 25 -0.08 -4.72 -4.46
CA LEU A 25 0.48 -4.33 -3.16
C LEU A 25 -0.43 -3.32 -2.47
N PHE A 26 -0.75 -3.59 -1.21
CA PHE A 26 -1.63 -2.74 -0.41
C PHE A 26 -0.97 -2.37 0.92
N LEU A 27 -1.23 -1.16 1.39
CA LEU A 27 -0.86 -0.67 2.70
C LEU A 27 -2.09 -0.18 3.46
N ASN A 28 -2.09 -0.41 4.76
CA ASN A 28 -3.14 0.10 5.64
C ASN A 28 -3.07 1.65 5.68
N SER A 29 -4.18 2.32 5.35
CA SER A 29 -4.24 3.78 5.32
C SER A 29 -3.93 4.46 6.67
N GLU A 30 -4.16 3.79 7.80
CA GLU A 30 -3.81 4.30 9.13
C GLU A 30 -2.31 4.23 9.37
N PHE A 31 -1.64 3.17 8.87
CA PHE A 31 -0.18 3.10 8.86
C PHE A 31 0.43 4.25 8.05
N VAL A 32 -0.12 4.50 6.86
CA VAL A 32 0.31 5.59 5.98
C VAL A 32 0.19 6.96 6.67
N LYS A 33 -0.93 7.22 7.34
CA LYS A 33 -1.17 8.45 8.12
C LYS A 33 -0.24 8.55 9.34
N HIS A 34 -0.10 7.48 10.11
CA HIS A 34 0.72 7.43 11.32
C HIS A 34 2.20 7.73 11.02
N HIS A 35 2.70 7.26 9.88
CA HIS A 35 4.09 7.46 9.47
C HIS A 35 4.33 8.70 8.61
N GLY A 36 3.27 9.46 8.29
CA GLY A 36 3.35 10.67 7.48
C GLY A 36 3.87 10.42 6.07
N LEU A 37 3.49 9.29 5.46
CA LEU A 37 3.91 8.98 4.10
C LEU A 37 3.13 9.85 3.11
N THR A 38 3.82 10.33 2.07
CA THR A 38 3.20 11.16 1.03
C THR A 38 2.22 10.34 0.20
N MET A 39 0.94 10.71 0.25
CA MET A 39 -0.15 10.07 -0.49
C MET A 39 -0.52 10.91 -1.71
N GLN A 40 -0.74 10.25 -2.85
CA GLN A 40 -1.35 10.86 -4.02
C GLN A 40 -2.80 10.41 -4.12
N LEU A 41 -3.74 11.36 -4.13
CA LEU A 41 -5.17 11.06 -4.26
C LEU A 41 -5.46 10.58 -5.69
N LEU A 42 -6.24 9.49 -5.80
CA LEU A 42 -6.71 9.02 -7.09
C LEU A 42 -7.85 9.92 -7.59
N PRO A 43 -7.92 10.21 -8.91
CA PRO A 43 -9.02 10.98 -9.49
C PRO A 43 -10.41 10.33 -9.24
N LYS A 44 -10.43 9.00 -9.11
CA LYS A 44 -11.63 8.21 -8.79
C LYS A 44 -11.26 7.09 -7.83
N PRO A 45 -11.94 6.96 -6.67
CA PRO A 45 -11.74 5.83 -5.77
C PRO A 45 -12.07 4.49 -6.43
N ILE A 46 -11.28 3.46 -6.13
CA ILE A 46 -11.45 2.09 -6.62
C ILE A 46 -12.12 1.26 -5.52
N PRO A 47 -13.27 0.61 -5.77
CA PRO A 47 -13.91 -0.24 -4.77
C PRO A 47 -13.06 -1.48 -4.49
N VAL A 48 -12.86 -1.80 -3.22
CA VAL A 48 -12.23 -3.07 -2.83
C VAL A 48 -13.29 -4.16 -2.89
N LEU A 49 -13.03 -5.19 -3.69
CA LEU A 49 -13.93 -6.33 -3.85
C LEU A 49 -13.35 -7.55 -3.14
N ASN A 50 -14.21 -8.30 -2.46
CA ASN A 50 -13.89 -9.63 -1.95
C ASN A 50 -13.73 -10.62 -3.12
N ILE A 51 -13.14 -11.79 -2.86
CA ILE A 51 -12.98 -12.87 -3.86
C ILE A 51 -14.30 -13.32 -4.50
N ASN A 52 -15.42 -13.14 -3.81
CA ASN A 52 -16.77 -13.42 -4.31
C ASN A 52 -17.37 -12.29 -5.15
N GLY A 53 -16.59 -11.24 -5.47
CA GLY A 53 -17.00 -10.08 -6.26
C GLY A 53 -17.85 -9.05 -5.51
N LYS A 54 -18.19 -9.28 -4.24
CA LYS A 54 -18.97 -8.31 -3.45
C LYS A 54 -18.05 -7.23 -2.86
N PRO A 55 -18.49 -5.97 -2.75
CA PRO A 55 -17.74 -4.93 -2.07
C PRO A 55 -17.34 -5.37 -0.66
N HIS A 56 -16.09 -5.12 -0.28
CA HIS A 56 -15.67 -5.16 1.10
C HIS A 56 -16.41 -4.05 1.85
N LYS A 57 -16.93 -4.33 3.06
CA LYS A 57 -17.80 -3.40 3.80
C LYS A 57 -17.04 -2.09 4.03
N ALA A 58 -17.41 -1.06 3.26
CA ALA A 58 -16.95 0.32 3.33
C ALA A 58 -15.53 0.64 2.78
N ASP A 59 -14.85 -0.25 2.06
CA ASP A 59 -13.48 0.02 1.63
C ASP A 59 -13.35 0.38 0.14
N THR A 60 -12.74 1.54 -0.06
CA THR A 60 -12.29 2.05 -1.36
C THR A 60 -10.84 2.46 -1.25
N ILE A 61 -10.04 2.10 -2.26
CA ILE A 61 -8.70 2.66 -2.45
C ILE A 61 -8.90 4.05 -3.04
N SER A 62 -8.52 5.08 -2.29
CA SER A 62 -8.63 6.48 -2.72
C SER A 62 -7.28 7.12 -2.96
N SER A 63 -6.18 6.44 -2.66
CA SER A 63 -4.84 7.01 -2.78
C SER A 63 -3.78 5.95 -3.06
N VAL A 64 -2.66 6.40 -3.61
CA VAL A 64 -1.46 5.62 -3.88
C VAL A 64 -0.25 6.25 -3.17
N VAL A 65 0.72 5.41 -2.81
CA VAL A 65 1.99 5.82 -2.20
C VAL A 65 3.11 5.22 -3.03
N ASP A 66 4.06 6.05 -3.45
CA ASP A 66 5.24 5.61 -4.21
C ASP A 66 6.35 5.18 -3.24
N LEU A 67 6.70 3.90 -3.28
CA LEU A 67 7.66 3.29 -2.37
C LEU A 67 8.71 2.47 -3.11
N ILE A 68 9.85 2.28 -2.48
CA ILE A 68 10.82 1.27 -2.83
C ILE A 68 10.66 0.14 -1.82
N LEU A 69 10.30 -1.05 -2.33
CA LEU A 69 10.25 -2.26 -1.55
C LEU A 69 11.64 -2.86 -1.41
N CYS A 70 12.10 -3.08 -0.18
CA CYS A 70 13.38 -3.70 0.13
C CYS A 70 13.17 -5.09 0.77
N TYR A 71 13.61 -6.14 0.08
CA TYR A 71 13.57 -7.53 0.55
C TYR A 71 14.84 -8.30 0.15
N GLN A 72 15.56 -8.87 1.13
CA GLN A 72 16.74 -9.73 0.92
C GLN A 72 17.70 -9.21 -0.16
N ASN A 73 18.23 -7.99 0.02
CA ASN A 73 19.13 -7.28 -0.92
C ASN A 73 18.52 -6.85 -2.26
N HIS A 74 17.23 -7.09 -2.49
CA HIS A 74 16.51 -6.55 -3.65
C HIS A 74 15.75 -5.28 -3.28
N ALA A 75 15.87 -4.27 -4.13
CA ALA A 75 15.12 -3.02 -4.05
C ALA A 75 14.26 -2.87 -5.32
N LEU A 76 12.95 -2.80 -5.16
CA LEU A 76 12.00 -2.70 -6.27
C LEU A 76 11.15 -1.43 -6.10
N PRO A 77 11.23 -0.44 -7.01
CA PRO A 77 10.26 0.65 -7.06
C PRO A 77 8.87 0.08 -7.29
N SER A 78 7.88 0.49 -6.51
CA SER A 78 6.53 -0.07 -6.57
C SER A 78 5.50 0.97 -6.14
N PRO A 79 4.51 1.28 -6.99
CA PRO A 79 3.32 1.99 -6.52
C PRO A 79 2.53 1.06 -5.60
N VAL A 80 2.19 1.55 -4.41
CA VAL A 80 1.46 0.79 -3.40
C VAL A 80 0.14 1.47 -3.08
N TRP A 81 -0.95 0.70 -3.13
CA TRP A 81 -2.31 1.22 -2.92
C TRP A 81 -2.60 1.38 -1.43
N ALA A 82 -3.10 2.54 -1.01
CA ALA A 82 -3.51 2.76 0.38
C ALA A 82 -5.00 2.41 0.55
N SER A 83 -5.30 1.42 1.39
CA SER A 83 -6.67 0.99 1.73
C SER A 83 -6.80 0.74 3.23
N ARG A 84 -8.01 0.75 3.77
CA ARG A 84 -8.28 -0.01 5.00
C ARG A 84 -8.39 -1.49 4.60
N ILE A 85 -7.61 -2.34 5.23
CA ILE A 85 -7.57 -3.81 5.08
C ILE A 85 -7.42 -4.39 6.47
#